data_AF-A0A8T0VFZ0-F1
#
_entry.id   AF-A0A8T0VFZ0-F1
#
_cell.length_a   1.000
_cell.length_b   1.000
_cell.length_c   1.000
_cell.angle_alpha   90.00
_cell.angle_beta   90.00
_cell.angle_gamma   90.00
#
_symmetry.space_group_name_H-M   'P 1'
#
loop_
_entity.id
_entity.type
_entity.pdbx_description
1 polymer ?
#
loop_
_entity_poly.entity_id
_entity_poly.type
_entity_poly.pdbx_seq_one_letter_code
_entity_poly.pdbx_strand_id
1 'polypeptide(L)'
;MLKNYMAMKAKQIEEEAAEKAKAVAEEADYSIMNCISLVNSIEELCSEEKAEAFDVFKDAQNRQIFMTAEPVARLIWLRNKMRKGRC
;
A
#
# COMPACT_ATOMS: atom_id res chain seq x y z
N MET A 1 17.31 33.99 21.93
CA MET A 1 16.69 32.77 22.51
C MET A 1 15.31 32.49 21.91
N LEU A 2 14.31 33.34 22.14
CA LEU A 2 12.91 33.08 21.69
C LEU A 2 12.74 33.01 20.15
N LYS A 3 13.41 33.88 19.39
CA LYS A 3 13.35 33.87 17.90
C LYS A 3 13.84 32.56 17.30
N ASN A 4 14.94 32.02 17.83
CA ASN A 4 15.51 30.74 17.35
C ASN A 4 14.60 29.56 17.71
N TYR A 5 13.97 29.60 18.89
CA TYR A 5 13.00 28.59 19.30
C TYR A 5 11.77 28.55 18.38
N MET A 6 11.23 29.72 18.01
CA MET A 6 10.11 29.83 17.07
C MET A 6 10.48 29.30 15.68
N ALA A 7 11.68 29.61 15.18
CA ALA A 7 12.15 29.10 13.89
C ALA A 7 12.32 27.56 13.88
N MET A 8 12.86 26.97 14.94
CA MET A 8 12.95 25.51 15.07
C MET A 8 11.57 24.86 15.15
N LYS A 9 10.63 25.47 15.87
CA LYS A 9 9.25 24.97 15.95
C LYS A 9 8.52 25.05 14.60
N ALA A 10 8.69 26.14 13.86
CA ALA A 10 8.12 26.27 12.51
C ALA A 10 8.67 25.19 11.58
N LYS A 11 9.99 24.96 11.60
CA LYS A 11 10.63 23.92 10.78
C LYS A 11 10.14 22.50 11.13
N GLN A 12 9.98 22.18 12.41
CA GLN A 12 9.42 20.89 12.85
C GLN A 12 7.99 20.68 12.32
N ILE A 13 7.15 21.72 12.38
CA ILE A 13 5.77 21.65 11.89
C ILE A 13 5.75 21.43 10.36
N GLU A 14 6.62 22.10 9.61
CA GLU A 14 6.73 21.92 8.16
C GLU A 14 7.24 20.52 7.79
N GLU A 15 8.25 20.00 8.47
CA GLU A 15 8.77 18.64 8.25
C GLU A 15 7.69 17.58 8.56
N GLU A 16 6.98 17.71 9.69
CA GLU A 16 5.88 16.80 10.06
C GLU A 16 4.70 16.88 9.06
N ALA A 17 4.38 18.07 8.56
CA ALA A 17 3.35 18.25 7.54
C ALA A 17 3.77 17.62 6.20
N ALA A 18 5.04 17.73 5.81
CA ALA A 18 5.57 17.11 4.60
C ALA A 18 5.58 15.58 4.69
N GLU A 19 5.96 15.01 5.84
CA GLU A 19 5.89 13.56 6.08
C GLU A 19 4.45 13.06 6.04
N LYS A 20 3.50 13.77 6.66
CA LYS A 20 2.07 13.45 6.58
C LYS A 20 1.53 13.52 5.16
N ALA A 21 1.89 14.55 4.40
CA ALA A 21 1.48 14.68 3.00
C ALA A 21 2.04 13.54 2.12
N LYS A 22 3.29 13.13 2.37
CA LYS A 22 3.90 11.99 1.69
C LYS A 22 3.21 10.67 2.04
N ALA A 23 2.90 10.44 3.31
CA ALA A 23 2.15 9.26 3.74
C ALA A 23 0.75 9.21 3.11
N VAL A 24 0.06 10.36 3.01
CA VAL A 24 -1.25 10.45 2.34
C VAL A 24 -1.15 10.17 0.84
N ALA A 25 -0.09 10.65 0.18
CA ALA A 25 0.15 10.35 -1.24
C ALA A 25 0.45 8.85 -1.46
N GLU A 26 1.27 8.23 -0.61
CA GLU A 26 1.54 6.79 -0.64
C GLU A 26 0.26 5.97 -0.37
N GLU A 27 -0.61 6.40 0.55
CA GLU A 27 -1.91 5.77 0.78
C GLU A 27 -2.86 5.87 -0.43
N ALA A 28 -2.79 6.96 -1.19
CA ALA A 28 -3.55 7.12 -2.42
C ALA A 28 -3.06 6.16 -3.52
N ASP A 29 -1.75 5.99 -3.64
CA ASP A 29 -1.14 5.05 -4.58
C ASP A 29 -1.50 3.59 -4.24
N TYR A 30 -1.58 3.26 -2.95
CA TYR A 30 -1.96 1.93 -2.45
C TYR A 30 -3.45 1.75 -2.15
N SER A 31 -4.30 2.51 -2.83
CA SER A 31 -5.75 2.36 -2.68
C SER A 31 -6.22 0.95 -3.05
N ILE A 32 -7.30 0.48 -2.42
CA ILE A 32 -7.91 -0.80 -2.75
C ILE A 32 -8.37 -0.85 -4.21
N MET A 33 -8.82 0.29 -4.75
CA MET A 33 -9.23 0.42 -6.14
C MET A 33 -8.07 0.13 -7.09
N ASN A 34 -6.90 0.73 -6.86
CA ASN A 34 -5.71 0.48 -7.67
C ASN A 34 -5.24 -0.98 -7.57
N CYS A 35 -5.30 -1.58 -6.37
CA CYS A 35 -4.98 -3.00 -6.20
C CYS A 35 -5.92 -3.89 -7.01
N ILE A 36 -7.23 -3.60 -7.00
CA ILE A 36 -8.24 -4.34 -7.78
C ILE A 36 -8.01 -4.16 -9.29
N SER A 37 -7.73 -2.94 -9.75
CA SER A 37 -7.41 -2.69 -11.16
C SER A 37 -6.18 -3.49 -11.61
N LEU A 38 -5.12 -3.50 -10.80
CA LEU A 38 -3.90 -4.25 -11.10
C LEU A 38 -4.12 -5.77 -11.04
N VAL A 39 -4.85 -6.30 -10.05
CA VAL A 39 -5.11 -7.75 -10.00
C VAL A 39 -5.94 -8.21 -11.21
N ASN A 40 -6.88 -7.38 -11.66
CA ASN A 40 -7.71 -7.68 -12.83
C ASN A 40 -6.88 -7.73 -14.13
N SER A 41 -5.80 -6.95 -14.23
CA SER A 41 -4.91 -6.93 -15.39
C SER A 41 -3.86 -8.06 -15.40
N ILE A 42 -3.73 -8.84 -14.31
CA ILE A 42 -2.82 -10.01 -14.28
C ILE A 42 -3.52 -11.16 -15.02
N GLU A 43 -2.91 -11.62 -16.11
CA GLU A 43 -3.46 -12.69 -16.97
C GLU A 43 -3.22 -14.08 -16.36
N GLU A 44 -2.18 -14.23 -15.55
CA GLU A 44 -1.80 -15.49 -14.91
C GLU A 44 -2.71 -15.91 -13.75
N LEU A 45 -3.68 -15.06 -13.36
CA LEU A 45 -4.66 -15.35 -12.31
C LEU A 45 -6.02 -15.69 -12.92
N CYS A 46 -6.65 -16.77 -12.43
CA CYS A 46 -8.02 -17.09 -12.79
C CYS A 46 -9.03 -16.19 -12.07
N SER A 47 -10.30 -16.24 -12.49
CA SER A 47 -11.38 -15.43 -11.90
C SER A 47 -11.56 -15.71 -10.40
N GLU A 48 -11.40 -16.96 -9.99
CA GLU A 48 -11.48 -17.37 -8.58
C GLU A 48 -10.31 -16.79 -7.77
N GLU A 49 -9.08 -16.88 -8.27
CA GLU A 49 -7.91 -16.27 -7.61
C GLU A 49 -8.05 -14.74 -7.52
N LYS A 50 -8.62 -14.08 -8.53
CA LYS A 50 -8.90 -12.63 -8.48
C LYS A 50 -9.90 -12.28 -7.40
N ALA A 51 -10.97 -13.07 -7.24
CA ALA A 51 -11.96 -12.87 -6.19
C ALA A 51 -11.37 -13.09 -4.79
N GLU A 52 -10.57 -14.15 -4.59
CA GLU A 52 -9.88 -14.43 -3.32
C GLU A 52 -8.90 -13.30 -2.93
N ALA A 53 -8.26 -12.65 -3.91
CA ALA A 53 -7.34 -11.55 -3.67
C ALA A 53 -8.00 -10.31 -3.03
N PHE A 54 -9.32 -10.11 -3.20
CA PHE A 54 -10.02 -8.95 -2.62
C PHE A 54 -9.98 -8.95 -1.09
N ASP A 55 -10.01 -10.12 -0.46
CA ASP A 55 -9.87 -10.24 0.98
C ASP A 55 -8.46 -9.87 1.46
N VAL A 56 -7.43 -10.17 0.66
CA VAL A 56 -6.04 -9.79 0.96
C VAL A 56 -5.88 -8.27 1.00
N PHE A 57 -6.59 -7.55 0.12
CA PHE A 57 -6.50 -6.08 0.00
C PHE A 57 -7.26 -5.29 1.06
N LYS A 58 -8.04 -5.95 1.94
CA LYS A 58 -8.66 -5.28 3.10
C LYS A 58 -7.60 -4.71 4.06
N ASP A 59 -6.45 -5.36 4.14
CA ASP A 59 -5.30 -4.93 4.95
C ASP A 59 -4.42 -3.92 4.18
N ALA A 60 -4.15 -2.78 4.80
CA ALA A 60 -3.35 -1.70 4.20
C ALA A 60 -1.89 -2.10 3.94
N GLN A 61 -1.26 -2.87 4.83
CA GLN A 61 0.11 -3.34 4.64
C GLN A 61 0.17 -4.34 3.48
N ASN A 62 -0.84 -5.20 3.33
CA ASN A 62 -0.93 -6.10 2.19
C ASN A 62 -1.06 -5.34 0.87
N ARG A 63 -1.83 -4.24 0.81
CA ARG A 63 -1.91 -3.39 -0.39
C ARG A 63 -0.56 -2.78 -0.74
N GLN A 64 0.16 -2.25 0.25
CA GLN A 64 1.49 -1.69 0.03
C GLN A 64 2.48 -2.73 -0.50
N ILE A 65 2.52 -3.93 0.08
CA ILE A 65 3.38 -5.03 -0.40
C ILE A 65 3.01 -5.40 -1.84
N PHE A 66 1.72 -5.54 -2.13
CA PHE A 66 1.26 -5.90 -3.47
C PHE A 66 1.68 -4.86 -4.51
N MET A 67 1.46 -3.57 -4.24
CA MET A 67 1.76 -2.50 -5.20
C MET A 67 3.27 -2.27 -5.40
N THR A 68 4.10 -2.49 -4.38
CA THR A 68 5.55 -2.23 -4.43
C THR A 68 6.40 -3.43 -4.87
N ALA A 69 5.90 -4.66 -4.73
CA ALA A 69 6.65 -5.85 -5.11
C ALA A 69 6.83 -5.98 -6.64
N GLU A 70 7.98 -6.51 -7.06
CA GLU A 70 8.24 -6.89 -8.46
C GLU A 70 7.19 -7.89 -8.98
N PRO A 71 6.82 -7.88 -10.28
CA PRO A 71 5.69 -8.64 -10.81
C PRO A 71 5.69 -10.14 -10.44
N VAL A 72 6.84 -10.81 -10.57
CA VAL A 72 6.96 -12.25 -10.24
C VAL A 72 6.84 -12.49 -8.74
N ALA A 73 7.49 -11.67 -7.92
CA ALA A 73 7.44 -11.78 -6.46
C ALA A 73 6.03 -11.48 -5.93
N ARG A 74 5.35 -10.48 -6.50
CA ARG A 74 3.96 -10.11 -6.24
C ARG A 74 3.01 -11.28 -6.46
N LEU A 75 3.13 -11.96 -7.60
CA LEU A 75 2.28 -13.10 -7.94
C LEU A 75 2.47 -14.28 -6.97
N ILE A 76 3.72 -14.62 -6.67
CA ILE A 76 4.05 -15.68 -5.70
C ILE A 76 3.52 -15.33 -4.31
N TRP A 77 3.74 -14.09 -3.87
CA TRP A 77 3.29 -13.60 -2.57
C TRP A 77 1.76 -13.62 -2.45
N LEU A 78 1.04 -13.15 -3.47
CA LEU A 78 -0.43 -13.10 -3.46
C LEU A 78 -1.01 -14.51 -3.32
N ARG A 79 -0.52 -15.46 -4.12
CA ARG A 79 -0.90 -16.88 -4.02
C ARG A 79 -0.63 -17.47 -2.64
N ASN A 80 0.50 -17.12 -2.03
CA ASN A 80 0.82 -17.58 -0.69
C ASN A 80 -0.09 -16.97 0.39
N LYS A 81 -0.57 -15.73 0.20
CA LYS A 81 -1.52 -15.09 1.10
C LYS A 81 -2.90 -15.72 1.02
N MET A 82 -3.42 -15.98 -0.19
CA MET A 82 -4.73 -16.62 -0.39
C MET A 82 -4.78 -18.04 0.18
N ARG A 83 -3.69 -18.80 0.07
CA ARG A 83 -3.60 -20.17 0.65
C ARG A 83 -3.70 -20.23 2.18
N LYS A 84 -3.32 -19.15 2.89
CA LYS A 84 -3.30 -19.12 4.36
C LYS A 84 -4.71 -19.05 5.01
N GLY A 85 -5.77 -18.85 4.23
CA GLY A 85 -7.16 -18.83 4.70
C GLY A 85 -7.94 -20.15 4.58
N ARG A 86 -7.31 -21.23 4.11
CA ARG A 86 -7.96 -22.53 3.83
C ARG A 86 -7.76 -23.58 4.94
N CYS A 87 -7.80 -23.15 6.20
CA CYS A 87 -7.84 -24.02 7.37
C CYS A 87 -9.28 -24.26 7.83
#